data_AF-A0A961Y1L2-F1
#
_entry.id   AF-A0A961Y1L2-F1
#
_cell.length_a   1.000
_cell.length_b   1.000
_cell.length_c   1.000
_cell.angle_alpha   90.00
_cell.angle_beta   90.00
_cell.angle_gamma   90.00
#
_symmetry.space_group_name_H-M   'P 1'
#
loop_
_entity.id
_entity.type
_entity.pdbx_description
1 polymer ?
#
loop_
_entity_poly.entity_id
_entity_poly.type
_entity_poly.pdbx_seq_one_letter_code
_entity_poly.pdbx_strand_id
1 'polypeptide(L)'
;MISAATKTVPFAPEDPSPLVRAIAPGAPFPVANLGPLHDVVATVQGMSQAPIAIPAASALAVASLAVQGFANVETLGGRRPLSLFALTIARSGERKSSCDAPLLLALHEHERIQSHNRQEALANWQNTLALWRGDRDQILAEAKRGKGEKRAAAQADLDALGPEPAMPICADRTVTEPTFEGLTRLFAEGQPSLGIFSDEG
;
A
#
# COMPACT_ATOMS: atom_id res chain seq x y z
N MET A 1 56.44 18.25 -56.22
CA MET A 1 55.41 19.09 -55.56
C MET A 1 54.03 18.60 -55.98
N ILE A 2 53.41 17.72 -55.20
CA ILE A 2 52.05 17.21 -55.49
C ILE A 2 51.08 18.14 -54.75
N SER A 3 50.43 19.04 -55.50
CA SER A 3 49.36 19.89 -54.99
C SER A 3 48.09 19.05 -54.90
N ALA A 4 47.74 18.60 -53.70
CA ALA A 4 46.45 17.98 -53.44
C ALA A 4 45.39 19.09 -53.38
N ALA A 5 44.59 19.22 -54.43
CA ALA A 5 43.48 20.15 -54.45
C ALA A 5 42.40 19.68 -53.44
N THR A 6 42.26 20.42 -52.34
CA THR A 6 41.20 20.19 -51.35
C THR A 6 39.85 20.46 -51.99
N LYS A 7 39.06 19.41 -52.20
CA LYS A 7 37.67 19.53 -52.68
C LYS A 7 36.85 20.25 -51.59
N THR A 8 36.45 21.48 -51.84
CA THR A 8 35.55 22.22 -50.96
C THR A 8 34.14 21.67 -51.10
N VAL A 9 33.63 20.99 -50.07
CA VAL A 9 32.23 20.59 -50.00
C VAL A 9 31.43 21.81 -49.51
N PRO A 10 30.46 22.32 -50.28
CA PRO A 10 29.64 23.45 -49.83
C PRO A 10 28.83 23.05 -48.60
N PHE A 11 28.79 23.93 -47.60
CA PHE A 11 28.01 23.74 -46.38
C PHE A 11 26.51 23.72 -46.73
N ALA A 12 25.86 22.59 -46.48
CA ALA A 12 24.42 22.48 -46.49
C ALA A 12 23.93 22.75 -45.05
N PRO A 13 23.13 23.82 -44.81
CA PRO A 13 22.55 24.05 -43.49
C PRO A 13 21.58 22.91 -43.18
N GLU A 14 21.88 22.11 -42.16
CA GLU A 14 20.94 21.14 -41.61
C GLU A 14 19.87 21.87 -40.81
N ASP A 15 18.62 21.43 -40.95
CA ASP A 15 17.53 21.92 -40.11
C ASP A 15 17.81 21.61 -38.63
N PRO A 16 17.37 22.47 -37.69
CA PRO A 16 17.59 22.25 -36.27
C PRO A 16 17.03 20.90 -35.85
N SER A 17 17.92 20.02 -35.40
CA SER A 17 17.51 18.73 -34.85
C SER A 17 16.63 18.97 -33.62
N PRO A 18 15.44 18.34 -33.54
CA PRO A 18 14.55 18.54 -32.42
C PRO A 18 15.24 18.15 -31.12
N LEU A 19 15.20 19.05 -30.13
CA LEU A 19 15.78 18.85 -28.79
C LEU A 19 15.22 17.61 -28.08
N VAL A 20 13.98 17.24 -28.42
CA VAL A 20 13.30 16.07 -27.89
C VAL A 20 13.15 15.05 -29.01
N ARG A 21 13.77 13.88 -28.81
CA ARG A 21 13.60 12.74 -29.71
C ARG A 21 12.15 12.26 -29.65
N ALA A 22 11.51 12.07 -30.80
CA ALA A 22 10.21 11.41 -30.86
C ALA A 22 10.33 10.00 -30.28
N ILE A 23 9.56 9.72 -29.22
CA ILE A 23 9.51 8.39 -28.61
C ILE A 23 8.66 7.52 -29.55
N ALA A 24 9.25 6.44 -30.05
CA ALA A 24 8.52 5.46 -30.85
C ALA A 24 7.39 4.84 -30.00
N PRO A 25 6.20 4.61 -30.58
CA PRO A 25 5.13 3.95 -29.84
C PRO A 25 5.59 2.57 -29.37
N GLY A 26 5.31 2.27 -28.10
CA GLY A 26 5.59 0.97 -27.52
C GLY A 26 4.73 -0.14 -28.13
N ALA A 27 5.10 -1.39 -27.85
CA ALA A 27 4.24 -2.53 -28.18
C ALA A 27 2.87 -2.42 -27.47
N PRO A 28 1.80 -2.99 -28.04
CA PRO A 28 0.50 -3.01 -27.39
C PRO A 28 0.57 -3.68 -26.01
N PHE A 29 -0.25 -3.20 -25.07
CA PHE A 29 -0.37 -3.83 -23.75
C PHE A 29 -0.86 -5.29 -23.90
N PRO A 30 -0.22 -6.28 -23.24
CA PRO A 30 -0.54 -7.70 -23.41
C PRO A 30 -1.79 -8.10 -22.61
N VAL A 31 -2.96 -7.64 -23.03
CA VAL A 31 -4.25 -7.85 -22.33
C VAL A 31 -4.56 -9.33 -22.10
N ALA A 32 -4.24 -10.19 -23.09
CA ALA A 32 -4.45 -11.63 -23.01
C ALA A 32 -3.72 -12.32 -21.84
N ASN A 33 -2.68 -11.68 -21.30
CA ASN A 33 -1.85 -12.22 -20.22
C ASN A 33 -2.34 -11.83 -18.83
N LEU A 34 -3.46 -11.09 -18.72
CA LEU A 34 -4.04 -10.68 -17.43
C LEU A 34 -4.67 -11.84 -16.65
N GLY A 35 -4.84 -13.00 -17.27
CA GLY A 35 -5.42 -14.18 -16.63
C GLY A 35 -6.79 -13.87 -16.04
N PRO A 36 -7.05 -14.18 -14.75
CA PRO A 36 -8.35 -13.92 -14.10
C PRO A 36 -8.77 -12.45 -14.06
N LEU A 37 -7.83 -11.51 -14.23
CA LEU A 37 -8.13 -10.07 -14.22
C LEU A 37 -8.62 -9.56 -15.58
N HIS A 38 -8.58 -10.37 -16.64
CA HIS A 38 -8.93 -9.95 -17.99
C HIS A 38 -10.33 -9.31 -18.07
N ASP A 39 -11.36 -10.01 -17.61
CA ASP A 39 -12.76 -9.59 -17.81
C ASP A 39 -13.13 -8.36 -17.01
N VAL A 40 -12.61 -8.25 -15.78
CA VAL A 40 -12.81 -7.05 -14.94
C VAL A 40 -12.11 -5.84 -15.56
N VAL A 41 -10.89 -6.01 -16.07
CA VAL A 41 -10.15 -4.93 -16.74
C VAL A 41 -10.86 -4.49 -18.02
N ALA A 42 -11.36 -5.44 -18.83
CA ALA A 42 -12.13 -5.13 -20.04
C ALA A 42 -13.44 -4.39 -19.71
N THR A 43 -14.12 -4.76 -18.62
CA THR A 43 -15.35 -4.10 -18.17
C THR A 43 -15.07 -2.67 -17.72
N VAL A 44 -14.06 -2.46 -16.87
CA VAL A 44 -13.68 -1.11 -16.41
C VAL A 44 -13.22 -0.25 -17.59
N GLN A 45 -12.47 -0.82 -18.53
CA GLN A 45 -12.09 -0.12 -19.76
C GLN A 45 -13.31 0.27 -20.60
N GLY A 46 -14.30 -0.62 -20.74
CA GLY A 46 -15.56 -0.30 -21.42
C GLY A 46 -16.35 0.82 -20.75
N MET A 47 -16.26 0.97 -19.42
CA MET A 47 -16.90 2.05 -18.68
C MET A 47 -16.13 3.37 -18.78
N SER A 48 -14.81 3.35 -18.62
CA SER A 48 -13.97 4.55 -18.55
C SER A 48 -13.53 5.06 -19.92
N GLN A 49 -13.53 4.19 -20.94
CA GLN A 49 -12.95 4.41 -22.26
C GLN A 49 -11.46 4.80 -22.23
N ALA A 50 -10.77 4.53 -21.12
CA ALA A 50 -9.34 4.77 -20.98
C ALA A 50 -8.51 3.75 -21.80
N PRO A 51 -7.24 4.03 -22.12
CA PRO A 51 -6.33 3.02 -22.63
C PRO A 51 -6.26 1.81 -21.69
N ILE A 52 -6.41 0.59 -22.22
CA ILE A 52 -6.54 -0.66 -21.45
C ILE A 52 -5.44 -0.90 -20.40
N ALA A 53 -4.25 -0.33 -20.61
CA ALA A 53 -3.14 -0.40 -19.67
C ALA A 53 -3.44 0.30 -18.32
N ILE A 54 -4.28 1.35 -18.31
CA ILE A 54 -4.64 2.10 -17.10
C ILE A 54 -5.48 1.24 -16.14
N PRO A 55 -6.66 0.70 -16.53
CA PRO A 55 -7.41 -0.19 -15.65
C PRO A 55 -6.68 -1.51 -15.38
N ALA A 56 -5.81 -1.98 -16.28
CA ALA A 56 -4.97 -3.14 -16.01
C ALA A 56 -3.97 -2.89 -14.86
N ALA A 57 -3.28 -1.75 -14.88
CA ALA A 57 -2.35 -1.37 -13.80
C ALA A 57 -3.09 -1.23 -12.46
N SER A 58 -4.27 -0.60 -12.47
CA SER A 58 -5.11 -0.47 -11.30
C SER A 58 -5.56 -1.83 -10.74
N ALA A 59 -6.05 -2.73 -11.59
CA ALA A 59 -6.51 -4.04 -11.18
C ALA A 59 -5.36 -4.88 -10.59
N LEU A 60 -4.17 -4.79 -11.18
CA LEU A 60 -2.97 -5.44 -10.63
C LEU A 60 -2.56 -4.86 -9.27
N ALA A 61 -2.64 -3.54 -9.09
CA ALA A 61 -2.34 -2.89 -7.81
C ALA A 61 -3.32 -3.32 -6.71
N VAL A 62 -4.62 -3.36 -7.00
CA VAL A 62 -5.65 -3.83 -6.05
C VAL A 62 -5.47 -5.32 -5.74
N ALA A 63 -5.24 -6.15 -6.76
CA ALA A 63 -4.99 -7.58 -6.57
C ALA A 63 -3.74 -7.81 -5.71
N SER A 64 -2.64 -7.12 -6.01
CA SER A 64 -1.41 -7.12 -5.21
C SER A 64 -1.70 -6.80 -3.75
N LEU A 65 -2.44 -5.72 -3.46
CA LEU A 65 -2.79 -5.36 -2.09
C LEU A 65 -3.60 -6.44 -1.38
N ALA A 66 -4.53 -7.08 -2.08
CA ALA A 66 -5.34 -8.15 -1.52
C ALA A 66 -4.51 -9.40 -1.16
N VAL A 67 -3.46 -9.72 -1.92
CA VAL A 67 -2.72 -10.99 -1.77
C VAL A 67 -1.31 -10.87 -1.17
N GLN A 68 -0.73 -9.67 -1.11
CA GLN A 68 0.68 -9.47 -0.72
C GLN A 68 1.01 -9.92 0.70
N GLY A 69 0.02 -9.91 1.60
CA GLY A 69 0.19 -10.42 2.96
C GLY A 69 0.20 -11.95 3.08
N PHE A 70 -0.13 -12.68 2.01
CA PHE A 70 -0.38 -14.12 2.06
C PHE A 70 0.68 -14.95 1.34
N ALA A 71 1.25 -14.42 0.25
CA ALA A 71 2.11 -15.21 -0.62
C ALA A 71 3.23 -14.39 -1.25
N ASN A 72 4.28 -15.12 -1.59
CA ASN A 72 5.37 -14.69 -2.46
C ASN A 72 5.39 -15.61 -3.67
N VAL A 73 5.98 -15.14 -4.77
CA VAL A 73 6.18 -15.94 -5.97
C VAL A 73 7.63 -16.39 -6.10
N GLU A 74 7.84 -17.53 -6.73
CA GLU A 74 9.17 -18.00 -7.12
C GLU A 74 9.50 -17.44 -8.51
N THR A 75 10.66 -16.80 -8.62
CA THR A 75 11.17 -16.26 -9.88
C THR A 75 12.53 -16.88 -10.19
N LEU A 76 13.06 -16.65 -11.40
CA LEU A 76 14.44 -17.06 -11.73
C LEU A 76 15.50 -16.48 -10.77
N GLY A 77 15.19 -15.37 -10.09
CA GLY A 77 16.04 -14.74 -9.07
C GLY A 77 15.67 -15.09 -7.63
N GLY A 78 14.87 -16.14 -7.43
CA GLY A 78 14.39 -16.60 -6.13
C GLY A 78 13.03 -16.02 -5.73
N ARG A 79 12.67 -16.20 -4.45
CA ARG A 79 11.43 -15.73 -3.84
C ARG A 79 11.30 -14.20 -3.92
N ARG A 80 10.15 -13.71 -4.38
CA ARG A 80 9.81 -12.28 -4.49
C ARG A 80 8.42 -12.00 -3.90
N PRO A 81 8.22 -10.86 -3.21
CA PRO A 81 6.91 -10.48 -2.70
C PRO A 81 5.94 -10.17 -3.84
N LEU A 82 4.65 -10.28 -3.55
CA LEU A 82 3.58 -9.89 -4.47
C LEU A 82 3.28 -8.38 -4.45
N SER A 83 3.97 -7.61 -3.60
CA SER A 83 3.86 -6.16 -3.53
C SER A 83 4.31 -5.50 -4.83
N LEU A 84 3.42 -4.73 -5.45
CA LEU A 84 3.67 -4.01 -6.71
C LEU A 84 3.81 -2.51 -6.50
N PHE A 85 4.72 -1.91 -7.27
CA PHE A 85 4.77 -0.47 -7.51
C PHE A 85 4.29 -0.21 -8.94
N ALA A 86 3.13 0.44 -9.09
CA ALA A 86 2.53 0.76 -10.38
C ALA A 86 2.59 2.28 -10.62
N LEU A 87 3.16 2.67 -11.76
CA LEU A 87 3.22 4.07 -12.20
C LEU A 87 2.56 4.19 -13.57
N THR A 88 1.51 4.99 -13.64
CA THR A 88 0.78 5.26 -14.88
C THR A 88 1.04 6.69 -15.33
N ILE A 89 1.82 6.84 -16.41
CA ILE A 89 2.03 8.14 -17.06
C ILE A 89 0.93 8.32 -18.10
N ALA A 90 0.01 9.24 -17.83
CA ALA A 90 -1.09 9.56 -18.72
C ALA A 90 -1.35 11.08 -18.71
N ARG A 91 -1.90 11.59 -19.81
CA ARG A 91 -2.30 13.01 -19.89
C ARG A 91 -3.37 13.33 -18.83
N SER A 92 -3.45 14.59 -18.42
CA SER A 92 -4.56 15.04 -17.57
C SER A 92 -5.89 14.73 -18.28
N GLY A 93 -6.85 14.19 -17.53
CA GLY A 93 -8.14 13.77 -18.07
C GLY A 93 -8.22 12.31 -18.58
N GLU A 94 -7.13 11.54 -18.58
CA GLU A 94 -7.08 10.12 -19.01
C GLU A 94 -7.73 9.14 -18.01
N ARG A 95 -8.69 9.62 -17.21
CA ARG A 95 -9.60 8.81 -16.39
C ARG A 95 -8.91 7.84 -15.42
N LYS A 96 -7.71 8.17 -14.90
CA LYS A 96 -6.97 7.36 -13.90
C LYS A 96 -7.85 7.02 -12.69
N SER A 97 -8.31 8.04 -11.98
CA SER A 97 -9.16 7.89 -10.79
C SER A 97 -10.50 7.21 -11.11
N SER A 98 -11.02 7.38 -12.33
CA SER A 98 -12.24 6.69 -12.80
C SER A 98 -12.02 5.19 -13.06
N CYS A 99 -10.79 4.77 -13.36
CA CYS A 99 -10.43 3.36 -13.45
C CYS A 99 -10.20 2.75 -12.06
N ASP A 100 -9.58 3.51 -11.14
CA ASP A 100 -9.29 3.06 -9.78
C ASP A 100 -10.55 2.85 -8.94
N ALA A 101 -11.48 3.81 -8.99
CA ALA A 101 -12.68 3.82 -8.16
C ALA A 101 -13.46 2.48 -8.16
N PRO A 102 -13.91 1.93 -9.31
CA PRO A 102 -14.69 0.69 -9.32
C PRO A 102 -13.92 -0.53 -8.80
N LEU A 103 -12.60 -0.56 -8.99
CA LEU A 103 -11.73 -1.67 -8.56
C LEU A 103 -11.47 -1.62 -7.04
N LEU A 104 -11.39 -0.42 -6.46
CA LEU A 104 -11.18 -0.22 -5.03
C LEU A 104 -12.47 -0.39 -4.20
N LEU A 105 -13.66 -0.37 -4.81
CA LEU A 105 -14.94 -0.43 -4.08
C LEU A 105 -15.03 -1.57 -3.05
N ALA A 106 -14.66 -2.78 -3.45
CA ALA A 106 -14.73 -3.95 -2.55
C ALA A 106 -13.76 -3.83 -1.37
N LEU A 107 -12.60 -3.20 -1.59
CA LEU A 107 -11.62 -2.96 -0.55
C LEU A 107 -12.10 -1.89 0.44
N HIS A 108 -12.64 -0.77 -0.06
CA HIS A 108 -13.20 0.28 0.79
C HIS A 108 -14.39 -0.25 1.61
N GLU A 109 -15.23 -1.11 1.04
CA GLU A 109 -16.33 -1.74 1.77
C GLU A 109 -15.81 -2.70 2.85
N HIS A 110 -14.75 -3.45 2.55
CA HIS A 110 -14.08 -4.27 3.56
C HIS A 110 -13.53 -3.41 4.71
N GLU A 111 -12.82 -2.33 4.42
CA GLU A 111 -12.31 -1.38 5.43
C GLU A 111 -13.45 -0.79 6.26
N ARG A 112 -14.56 -0.42 5.64
CA ARG A 112 -15.75 0.10 6.33
C ARG A 112 -16.31 -0.90 7.34
N ILE A 113 -16.46 -2.16 6.94
CA ILE A 113 -16.93 -3.25 7.81
C ILE A 113 -15.94 -3.49 8.96
N GLN A 114 -14.65 -3.56 8.66
CA GLN A 114 -13.62 -3.78 9.69
C GLN A 114 -13.53 -2.60 10.67
N SER A 115 -13.68 -1.37 10.19
CA SER A 115 -13.70 -0.17 11.03
C SER A 115 -14.89 -0.18 12.00
N HIS A 116 -16.07 -0.60 11.54
CA HIS A 116 -17.23 -0.78 12.40
C HIS A 116 -16.99 -1.83 13.50
N ASN A 117 -16.49 -3.02 13.13
CA ASN A 117 -16.16 -4.06 14.10
C ASN A 117 -15.09 -3.60 15.11
N ARG A 118 -14.11 -2.82 14.64
CA ARG A 118 -13.06 -2.22 15.48
C ARG A 118 -13.62 -1.24 16.50
N GLN A 119 -14.65 -0.45 16.15
CA GLN A 119 -15.26 0.49 17.09
C GLN A 119 -15.86 -0.23 18.31
N GLU A 120 -16.57 -1.34 18.08
CA GLU A 120 -17.10 -2.16 19.16
C GLU A 120 -15.98 -2.79 20.00
N ALA A 121 -14.95 -3.34 19.34
CA ALA A 121 -13.79 -3.92 20.02
C ALA A 121 -13.02 -2.89 20.86
N LEU A 122 -12.93 -1.63 20.39
CA LEU A 122 -12.29 -0.54 21.11
C LEU A 122 -13.03 -0.19 22.40
N ALA A 123 -14.37 -0.13 22.35
CA ALA A 123 -15.17 0.13 23.55
C ALA A 123 -14.98 -0.98 24.60
N ASN A 124 -14.98 -2.24 24.18
CA ASN A 124 -14.71 -3.36 25.08
C ASN A 124 -13.28 -3.31 25.65
N TRP A 125 -12.28 -3.07 24.78
CA TRP A 125 -10.88 -2.94 25.19
C TRP A 125 -10.67 -1.81 26.20
N GLN A 126 -11.31 -0.64 26.02
CA GLN A 126 -11.23 0.48 26.98
C GLN A 126 -11.70 0.07 28.37
N ASN A 127 -12.82 -0.67 28.46
CA ASN A 127 -13.35 -1.16 29.73
C ASN A 127 -12.41 -2.19 30.36
N THR A 128 -11.94 -3.17 29.58
CA THR A 128 -11.00 -4.19 30.07
C THR A 128 -9.69 -3.56 30.54
N LEU A 129 -9.18 -2.59 29.80
CA LEU A 129 -7.96 -1.87 30.16
C LEU A 129 -8.13 -1.05 31.44
N ALA A 130 -9.28 -0.40 31.63
CA ALA A 130 -9.56 0.35 32.86
C ALA A 130 -9.58 -0.56 34.08
N LEU A 131 -10.21 -1.73 33.98
CA LEU A 131 -10.21 -2.75 35.04
C LEU A 131 -8.81 -3.26 35.32
N TRP A 132 -8.09 -3.68 34.27
CA TRP A 132 -6.71 -4.18 34.39
C TRP A 132 -5.77 -3.16 35.02
N ARG A 133 -5.88 -1.87 34.65
CA ARG A 133 -5.08 -0.79 35.27
C ARG A 133 -5.42 -0.61 36.74
N GLY A 134 -6.71 -0.63 37.08
CA GLY A 134 -7.17 -0.55 38.48
C GLY A 134 -6.62 -1.68 39.33
N ASP A 135 -6.75 -2.92 38.87
CA ASP A 135 -6.25 -4.13 39.55
C ASP A 135 -4.72 -4.08 39.70
N ARG A 136 -4.01 -3.72 38.62
CA ARG A 136 -2.55 -3.58 38.63
C ARG A 136 -2.09 -2.52 39.63
N ASP A 137 -2.73 -1.35 39.64
CA ASP A 137 -2.38 -0.26 40.55
C ASP A 137 -2.65 -0.64 42.01
N GLN A 138 -3.74 -1.38 42.28
CA GLN A 138 -4.02 -1.93 43.60
C GLN A 138 -2.92 -2.90 44.05
N ILE A 139 -2.57 -3.89 43.23
CA ILE A 139 -1.52 -4.87 43.55
C ILE A 139 -0.18 -4.16 43.80
N LEU A 140 0.17 -3.17 42.96
CA LEU A 140 1.39 -2.37 43.14
C LEU A 140 1.37 -1.52 44.41
N ALA A 141 0.21 -0.98 44.81
CA ALA A 141 0.07 -0.22 46.05
C ALA A 141 0.23 -1.11 47.29
N GLU A 142 -0.31 -2.33 47.26
CA GLU A 142 -0.16 -3.32 48.34
C GLU A 142 1.30 -3.79 48.46
N ALA A 143 1.96 -4.04 47.32
CA ALA A 143 3.38 -4.41 47.27
C ALA A 143 4.30 -3.34 47.89
N LYS A 144 4.00 -2.04 47.66
CA LYS A 144 4.77 -0.93 48.24
C LYS A 144 4.69 -0.85 49.77
N ARG A 145 3.57 -1.30 50.36
CA ARG A 145 3.33 -1.26 51.80
C ARG A 145 3.87 -2.50 52.53
N GLY A 146 4.14 -3.59 51.81
CA GLY A 146 4.63 -4.85 52.35
C GLY A 146 6.15 -5.04 52.28
N LYS A 147 6.71 -5.86 53.18
CA LYS A 147 8.09 -6.38 53.08
C LYS A 147 8.06 -7.89 52.86
N GLY A 148 9.05 -8.42 52.13
CA GLY A 148 9.28 -9.86 51.95
C GLY A 148 8.08 -10.59 51.34
N GLU A 149 7.38 -11.37 52.16
CA GLU A 149 6.29 -12.27 51.79
C GLU A 149 5.15 -11.58 51.01
N LYS A 150 4.78 -10.35 51.41
CA LYS A 150 3.77 -9.55 50.69
C LYS A 150 4.20 -9.13 49.29
N ARG A 151 5.51 -8.99 49.05
CA ARG A 151 6.04 -8.63 47.72
C ARG A 151 6.09 -9.85 46.80
N ALA A 152 6.31 -11.04 47.36
CA ALA A 152 6.22 -12.30 46.61
C ALA A 152 4.76 -12.61 46.22
N ALA A 153 3.80 -12.38 47.13
CA ALA A 153 2.38 -12.49 46.83
C ALA A 153 1.95 -11.53 45.71
N ALA A 154 2.33 -10.25 45.80
CA ALA A 154 2.01 -9.27 44.75
C ALA A 154 2.64 -9.61 43.39
N GLN A 155 3.81 -10.25 43.35
CA GLN A 155 4.37 -10.74 42.09
C GLN A 155 3.50 -11.85 41.49
N ALA A 156 3.07 -12.82 42.31
CA ALA A 156 2.17 -13.88 41.86
C ALA A 156 0.82 -13.32 41.37
N ASP A 157 0.29 -12.29 42.04
CA ASP A 157 -0.96 -11.62 41.64
C ASP A 157 -0.80 -10.88 40.30
N LEU A 158 0.35 -10.22 40.06
CA LEU A 158 0.64 -9.60 38.76
C LEU A 158 0.77 -10.65 37.65
N ASP A 159 1.42 -11.78 37.94
CA ASP A 159 1.54 -12.88 36.98
C ASP A 159 0.17 -13.49 36.66
N ALA A 160 -0.74 -13.56 37.64
CA ALA A 160 -2.12 -14.02 37.47
C ALA A 160 -3.00 -13.01 36.74
N LEU A 161 -2.80 -11.70 36.94
CA LEU A 161 -3.49 -10.63 36.21
C LEU A 161 -3.17 -10.66 34.71
N GLY A 162 -1.97 -11.10 34.36
CA GLY A 162 -1.54 -11.28 32.97
C GLY A 162 -1.16 -9.96 32.28
N PRO A 163 -0.87 -10.03 30.96
CA PRO A 163 -0.40 -8.89 30.20
C PRO A 163 -1.49 -7.82 30.00
N GLU A 164 -1.06 -6.60 29.67
CA GLU A 164 -1.98 -5.51 29.30
C GLU A 164 -2.86 -5.95 28.11
N PRO A 165 -4.18 -5.68 28.16
CA PRO A 165 -5.08 -6.02 27.06
C PRO A 165 -4.60 -5.43 25.73
N ALA A 166 -4.52 -6.27 24.69
CA ALA A 166 -4.05 -5.85 23.37
C ALA A 166 -5.03 -4.87 22.72
N MET A 167 -4.51 -3.75 22.22
CA MET A 167 -5.31 -2.78 21.47
C MET A 167 -5.83 -3.44 20.18
N PRO A 168 -7.09 -3.23 19.80
CA PRO A 168 -7.59 -3.61 18.48
C PRO A 168 -6.69 -3.03 17.37
N ILE A 169 -6.55 -3.73 16.24
CA ILE A 169 -5.67 -3.34 15.11
C ILE A 169 -6.38 -2.40 14.15
N CYS A 170 -5.70 -1.38 13.63
CA CYS A 170 -6.31 -0.43 12.67
C CYS A 170 -6.87 -1.18 11.45
N ALA A 171 -8.04 -0.76 10.98
CA ALA A 171 -8.71 -1.40 9.84
C ALA A 171 -8.17 -0.91 8.49
N ASP A 172 -7.51 0.25 8.48
CA ASP A 172 -7.05 0.92 7.27
C ASP A 172 -6.00 0.08 6.52
N ARG A 173 -6.20 -0.05 5.21
CA ARG A 173 -5.33 -0.75 4.25
C ARG A 173 -4.95 0.14 3.07
N THR A 174 -5.61 1.28 2.89
CA THR A 174 -5.34 2.24 1.83
C THR A 174 -5.01 3.62 2.38
N VAL A 175 -4.11 4.32 1.69
CA VAL A 175 -3.76 5.73 1.95
C VAL A 175 -3.45 6.43 0.62
N THR A 176 -3.67 7.74 0.54
CA THR A 176 -3.42 8.50 -0.69
C THR A 176 -2.12 9.28 -0.62
N GLU A 177 -2.02 10.22 0.31
CA GLU A 177 -0.81 11.02 0.52
C GLU A 177 -0.40 11.01 2.00
N PRO A 178 0.14 9.89 2.49
CA PRO A 178 0.49 9.80 3.89
C PRO A 178 1.82 10.52 4.16
N THR A 179 1.92 11.20 5.30
CA THR A 179 3.23 11.63 5.81
C THR A 179 4.05 10.42 6.24
N PHE A 180 5.38 10.57 6.33
CA PHE A 180 6.24 9.49 6.84
C PHE A 180 5.83 9.03 8.25
N GLU A 181 5.48 9.98 9.13
CA GLU A 181 4.98 9.67 10.46
C GLU A 181 3.64 8.92 10.41
N GLY A 182 2.74 9.35 9.52
CA GLY A 182 1.47 8.66 9.27
C GLY A 182 1.66 7.21 8.82
N LEU A 183 2.55 6.97 7.85
CA LEU A 183 2.92 5.62 7.41
C LEU A 183 3.50 4.78 8.54
N THR A 184 4.45 5.34 9.30
CA THR A 184 5.12 4.63 10.40
C THR A 184 4.11 4.21 11.47
N ARG A 185 3.19 5.11 11.83
CA ARG A 185 2.11 4.79 12.78
C ARG A 185 1.20 3.69 12.26
N LEU A 186 0.80 3.75 10.98
CA LEU A 186 -0.06 2.73 10.37
C LEU A 186 0.60 1.34 10.35
N PHE A 187 1.91 1.26 10.11
CA PHE A 187 2.62 -0.03 10.20
C PHE A 187 2.86 -0.52 11.63
N ALA A 188 2.95 0.40 12.60
CA ALA A 188 3.11 0.04 14.01
C ALA A 188 1.81 -0.43 14.67
N GLU A 189 0.67 0.19 14.32
CA GLU A 189 -0.62 0.00 15.00
C GLU A 189 -1.69 -0.69 14.12
N GLY A 190 -1.41 -0.82 12.83
CA GLY A 190 -2.38 -1.23 11.81
C GLY A 190 -2.04 -2.55 11.14
N GLN A 191 -2.47 -2.65 9.88
CA GLN A 191 -2.33 -3.87 9.10
C GLN A 191 -0.87 -4.05 8.64
N PRO A 192 -0.39 -5.30 8.52
CA PRO A 192 0.97 -5.60 8.04
C PRO A 192 1.16 -5.32 6.53
N SER A 193 0.11 -4.86 5.85
CA SER A 193 0.07 -4.59 4.42
C SER A 193 -0.76 -3.34 4.18
N LEU A 194 -0.17 -2.37 3.48
CA LEU A 194 -0.77 -1.07 3.16
C LEU A 194 -0.59 -0.78 1.66
N GLY A 195 -1.59 -0.19 1.02
CA GLY A 195 -1.52 0.31 -0.36
C GLY A 195 -1.57 1.83 -0.40
N ILE A 196 -0.65 2.41 -1.17
CA ILE A 196 -0.61 3.85 -1.42
C ILE A 196 -1.17 4.09 -2.82
N PHE A 197 -2.31 4.77 -2.91
CA PHE A 197 -2.99 5.09 -4.17
C PHE A 197 -3.11 6.60 -4.32
N SER A 198 -2.32 7.16 -5.24
CA SER A 198 -2.37 8.58 -5.61
C SER A 198 -2.65 8.73 -7.09
N ASP A 199 -3.56 9.63 -7.45
CA ASP A 199 -3.79 10.09 -8.82
C ASP A 199 -3.01 11.38 -9.15
N GLU A 200 -2.36 11.97 -8.14
CA GLU A 200 -1.50 13.15 -8.22
C GLU A 200 -0.01 12.76 -8.36
N GLY A 201 0.67 13.39 -9.32
CA GLY A 201 2.08 13.19 -9.67
C GLY A 201 2.53 14.04 -10.86
#